data_AF-A0A3M8K7U4-F1
#
_entry.id   AF-A0A3M8K7U4-F1
#
_cell.length_a   1.000
_cell.length_b   1.000
_cell.length_c   1.000
_cell.angle_alpha   90.00
_cell.angle_beta   90.00
_cell.angle_gamma   90.00
#
_symmetry.space_group_name_H-M   'P 1'
#
loop_
_entity.id
_entity.type
_entity.pdbx_description
1 polymer ?
#
loop_
_entity_poly.entity_id
_entity_poly.type
_entity_poly.pdbx_seq_one_letter_code
_entity_poly.pdbx_strand_id
1 'polypeptide(L)'
;MIEPLRTSSQRRTTLAAIVAAGALGLASCGAGTSTDTDATSNAVDESTDASMMSMDSSASASSTDAGVTPLGTADIAQKTLRPEASSQLMVSNVRVGSHEGVDRVVFDLVGEGEPGWFIDYTDSPAQQGSGTAIEFEGDTALNVNIDGTAYPFELGKEDPDIGTVDGAGSITQIVSAGTFEGRSQFVIGLNEQQPYSVQVLQDPHRLVIDFPQG
;
A
#
# COMPACT_ATOMS: atom_id res chain seq x y z
N MET A 1 -11.53 -51.22 -17.28
CA MET A 1 -12.10 -50.26 -18.24
C MET A 1 -12.50 -49.05 -17.38
N ILE A 2 -11.78 -47.94 -17.26
CA ILE A 2 -10.68 -47.29 -17.98
C ILE A 2 -9.89 -46.49 -16.91
N GLU A 3 -8.56 -46.63 -16.84
CA GLU A 3 -7.65 -45.76 -16.08
C GLU A 3 -7.37 -44.47 -16.87
N PRO A 4 -7.28 -43.29 -16.24
CA PRO A 4 -6.82 -42.09 -16.92
C PRO A 4 -5.29 -42.05 -17.04
N LEU A 5 -4.84 -41.83 -18.27
CA LEU A 5 -3.44 -41.70 -18.68
C LEU A 5 -2.76 -40.49 -18.01
N ARG A 6 -1.68 -40.76 -17.26
CA ARG A 6 -0.70 -39.75 -16.84
C ARG A 6 0.10 -39.29 -18.05
N THR A 7 -0.10 -38.05 -18.51
CA THR A 7 0.78 -37.43 -19.50
C THR A 7 1.82 -36.57 -18.79
N SER A 8 3.05 -37.07 -18.72
CA SER A 8 4.22 -36.30 -18.29
C SER A 8 4.72 -35.42 -19.46
N SER A 9 4.54 -34.10 -19.38
CA SER A 9 5.18 -33.18 -20.32
C SER A 9 6.57 -32.80 -19.80
N GLN A 10 7.60 -33.21 -20.56
CA GLN A 10 9.00 -33.00 -20.23
C GLN A 10 9.42 -31.53 -20.38
N ARG A 11 10.16 -31.07 -19.36
CA ARG A 11 10.91 -29.81 -19.34
C ARG A 11 11.93 -29.78 -20.48
N ARG A 12 11.96 -28.71 -21.26
CA ARG A 12 13.07 -28.36 -22.17
C ARG A 12 13.72 -27.08 -21.68
N THR A 13 14.76 -27.24 -20.88
CA THR A 13 15.74 -26.21 -20.51
C THR A 13 16.71 -26.05 -21.68
N THR A 14 16.79 -24.84 -22.25
CA THR A 14 17.86 -24.46 -23.17
C THR A 14 18.65 -23.31 -22.54
N LEU A 15 19.86 -23.63 -22.07
CA LEU A 15 20.89 -22.65 -21.73
C LEU A 15 21.44 -22.01 -23.01
N ALA A 16 21.60 -20.69 -23.00
CA ALA A 16 22.52 -20.01 -23.90
C ALA A 16 23.29 -18.95 -23.10
N ALA A 17 24.55 -19.26 -22.81
CA ALA A 17 25.52 -18.34 -22.22
C ALA A 17 26.17 -17.53 -23.34
N ILE A 18 26.14 -16.20 -23.25
CA ILE A 18 26.97 -15.32 -24.07
C ILE A 18 27.89 -14.56 -23.13
N VAL A 19 29.17 -14.91 -23.22
CA VAL A 19 30.30 -14.19 -22.63
C VAL A 19 30.70 -13.08 -23.58
N ALA A 20 30.75 -11.84 -23.11
CA ALA A 20 31.47 -10.77 -23.79
C ALA A 20 32.26 -9.95 -22.77
N ALA A 21 33.58 -10.15 -22.79
CA ALA A 21 34.56 -9.36 -22.08
C ALA A 21 34.86 -8.08 -22.85
N GLY A 22 34.92 -6.95 -22.15
CA GLY A 22 35.40 -5.66 -22.68
C GLY A 22 35.90 -4.79 -21.54
N ALA A 23 37.22 -4.66 -21.43
CA ALA A 23 37.92 -3.74 -20.54
C ALA A 23 38.43 -2.51 -21.34
N LEU A 24 38.97 -1.50 -20.61
CA LEU A 24 39.51 -0.18 -21.01
C LEU A 24 38.44 0.92 -20.90
N GLY A 25 38.53 1.95 -20.05
CA GLY A 25 39.65 2.63 -19.40
C GLY A 25 39.62 4.11 -19.81
N LEU A 26 39.63 5.04 -18.85
CA LEU A 26 40.41 6.29 -18.81
C LEU A 26 39.80 7.33 -17.85
N ALA A 27 40.70 7.92 -17.07
CA ALA A 27 40.49 8.96 -16.08
C ALA A 27 40.14 10.32 -16.70
N SER A 28 39.35 11.12 -15.98
CA SER A 28 39.26 12.56 -16.20
C SER A 28 39.45 13.28 -14.87
N CYS A 29 40.66 13.82 -14.67
CA CYS A 29 40.93 14.84 -13.66
C CYS A 29 40.53 16.21 -14.22
N GLY A 30 39.68 16.94 -13.49
CA GLY A 30 39.45 18.36 -13.70
C GLY A 30 39.87 19.14 -12.45
N ALA A 31 41.05 19.77 -12.50
CA ALA A 31 41.39 20.93 -11.68
C ALA A 31 40.45 22.09 -12.10
N GLY A 32 39.89 22.92 -11.23
CA GLY A 32 40.54 23.70 -10.19
C GLY A 32 40.51 25.16 -10.64
N THR A 33 39.64 25.98 -10.05
CA THR A 33 39.82 27.43 -9.99
C THR A 33 39.20 27.97 -8.72
N SER A 34 40.04 28.68 -7.97
CA SER A 34 39.80 29.33 -6.70
C SER A 34 38.91 30.56 -6.85
N THR A 35 38.14 30.86 -5.80
CA THR A 35 37.88 32.25 -5.42
C THR A 35 37.87 32.34 -3.90
N ASP A 36 38.75 33.21 -3.40
CA ASP A 36 38.88 33.65 -2.01
C ASP A 36 37.57 34.15 -1.40
N THR A 37 37.41 34.02 -0.08
CA THR A 37 37.02 35.13 0.80
C THR A 37 37.34 34.78 2.25
N ASP A 38 38.30 35.53 2.77
CA ASP A 38 38.53 36.05 4.12
C ASP A 38 38.23 35.28 5.40
N ALA A 39 39.25 35.34 6.26
CA ALA A 39 39.30 34.90 7.63
C ALA A 39 38.50 35.82 8.57
N THR A 40 37.91 35.23 9.60
CA THR A 40 37.86 35.84 10.94
C THR A 40 37.84 34.72 11.98
N SER A 41 38.89 34.70 12.80
CA SER A 41 38.99 33.89 14.01
C SER A 41 38.05 34.41 15.08
N ASN A 42 37.45 33.52 15.86
CA ASN A 42 37.44 33.64 17.32
C ASN A 42 37.10 32.29 17.96
N ALA A 43 37.95 31.89 18.90
CA ALA A 43 37.76 30.77 19.80
C ALA A 43 37.40 31.31 21.19
N VAL A 44 36.44 30.65 21.85
CA VAL A 44 36.20 30.54 23.31
C VAL A 44 35.09 29.48 23.44
N ASP A 45 35.35 28.25 23.83
CA ASP A 45 35.66 27.71 25.17
C ASP A 45 34.49 27.73 26.18
N GLU A 46 33.95 26.51 26.35
CA GLU A 46 33.45 25.84 27.56
C GLU A 46 32.25 26.30 28.41
N SER A 47 31.70 25.24 29.02
CA SER A 47 30.97 25.14 30.30
C SER A 47 29.44 25.09 30.29
N THR A 48 28.96 23.84 30.42
CA THR A 48 28.02 23.33 31.44
C THR A 48 27.09 24.31 32.17
N ASP A 49 25.79 23.99 32.16
CA ASP A 49 25.02 23.87 33.40
C ASP A 49 23.84 22.90 33.24
N ALA A 50 23.54 22.20 34.33
CA ALA A 50 22.54 21.16 34.44
C ALA A 50 21.21 21.68 34.98
N SER A 51 20.22 20.79 34.93
CA SER A 51 19.19 20.55 35.95
C SER A 51 17.77 21.11 35.76
N MET A 52 16.86 20.12 35.69
CA MET A 52 15.49 20.02 36.25
C MET A 52 14.42 20.95 35.62
N MET A 53 13.15 20.56 35.43
CA MET A 53 12.25 19.69 36.18
C MET A 53 11.24 19.01 35.25
N SER A 54 10.79 17.82 35.67
CA SER A 54 9.60 17.12 35.20
C SER A 54 8.30 17.86 35.54
N MET A 55 7.34 17.84 34.60
CA MET A 55 5.89 17.83 34.82
C MET A 55 5.33 17.02 33.63
N ASP A 56 5.01 15.74 33.83
CA ASP A 56 3.67 15.21 34.16
C ASP A 56 2.56 15.64 33.19
N SER A 57 1.76 14.65 32.80
CA SER A 57 0.51 14.77 32.04
C SER A 57 0.60 15.01 30.53
N SER A 58 1.03 13.98 29.80
CA SER A 58 0.35 13.68 28.52
C SER A 58 -0.73 12.65 28.83
N ALA A 59 -1.95 13.14 28.93
CA ALA A 59 -3.15 12.34 28.97
C ALA A 59 -3.03 11.20 27.94
N SER A 60 -3.14 9.96 28.41
CA SER A 60 -3.71 8.91 27.59
C SER A 60 -5.06 9.44 27.13
N ALA A 61 -5.11 9.95 25.90
CA ALA A 61 -6.35 9.93 25.15
C ALA A 61 -6.68 8.45 24.97
N SER A 62 -7.27 7.84 25.99
CA SER A 62 -8.19 6.74 25.77
C SER A 62 -9.28 7.35 24.92
N SER A 63 -9.11 7.23 23.60
CA SER A 63 -10.21 7.26 22.67
C SER A 63 -11.11 6.11 23.10
N THR A 64 -12.02 6.39 24.02
CA THR A 64 -13.22 5.59 24.17
C THR A 64 -13.80 5.51 22.76
N ASP A 65 -13.74 4.31 22.19
CA ASP A 65 -14.28 3.99 20.89
C ASP A 65 -15.77 4.32 20.93
N ALA A 66 -16.12 5.54 20.55
CA ALA A 66 -17.50 5.92 20.35
C ALA A 66 -17.92 5.13 19.12
N GLY A 67 -18.57 3.97 19.35
CA GLY A 67 -18.83 2.92 18.38
C GLY A 67 -18.92 3.42 16.96
N VAL A 68 -17.91 3.08 16.16
CA VAL A 68 -17.85 3.46 14.76
C VAL A 68 -19.00 2.74 14.06
N THR A 69 -19.97 3.50 13.54
CA THR A 69 -21.07 2.92 12.78
C THR A 69 -20.60 2.58 11.36
N PRO A 70 -21.02 1.44 10.77
CA PRO A 70 -20.80 1.15 9.36
C PRO A 70 -21.32 2.29 8.47
N LEU A 71 -20.53 2.68 7.49
CA LEU A 71 -20.84 3.85 6.63
C LEU A 71 -21.77 3.50 5.47
N GLY A 72 -21.96 2.22 5.15
CA GLY A 72 -22.78 1.78 4.03
C GLY A 72 -23.53 0.48 4.31
N THR A 73 -24.41 0.12 3.38
CA THR A 73 -25.11 -1.17 3.43
C THR A 73 -24.17 -2.28 3.02
N ALA A 74 -23.93 -3.21 3.93
CA ALA A 74 -23.04 -4.33 3.69
C ALA A 74 -23.75 -5.55 3.09
N ASP A 75 -23.09 -6.21 2.17
CA ASP A 75 -23.48 -7.50 1.59
C ASP A 75 -22.22 -8.22 1.07
N ILE A 76 -22.36 -9.47 0.65
CA ILE A 76 -21.25 -10.28 0.11
C ILE A 76 -21.01 -10.08 -1.38
N ALA A 77 -21.85 -9.28 -2.06
CA ALA A 77 -21.80 -9.19 -3.51
C ALA A 77 -20.58 -8.39 -3.98
N GLN A 78 -20.14 -8.64 -5.22
CA GLN A 78 -19.16 -7.82 -5.89
C GLN A 78 -19.61 -6.35 -5.92
N LYS A 79 -18.70 -5.42 -5.64
CA LYS A 79 -18.95 -3.98 -5.70
C LYS A 79 -18.11 -3.35 -6.79
N THR A 80 -18.76 -2.54 -7.62
CA THR A 80 -18.08 -1.80 -8.67
C THR A 80 -18.62 -0.39 -8.78
N LEU A 81 -17.70 0.56 -8.99
CA LEU A 81 -17.99 1.93 -9.38
C LEU A 81 -16.97 2.34 -10.45
N ARG A 82 -17.43 2.85 -11.58
CA ARG A 82 -16.55 3.46 -12.58
C ARG A 82 -16.52 4.98 -12.32
N PRO A 83 -15.34 5.62 -12.31
CA PRO A 83 -15.29 7.07 -12.15
C PRO A 83 -15.83 7.74 -13.42
N GLU A 84 -16.65 8.78 -13.25
CA GLU A 84 -17.33 9.49 -14.35
C GLU A 84 -16.39 10.38 -15.17
N ALA A 85 -15.28 10.81 -14.57
CA ALA A 85 -14.26 11.66 -15.16
C ALA A 85 -12.88 11.04 -15.00
N SER A 86 -11.88 11.59 -15.69
CA SER A 86 -10.48 11.22 -15.49
C SER A 86 -10.03 11.60 -14.08
N SER A 87 -9.36 10.66 -13.39
CA SER A 87 -8.78 10.85 -12.06
C SER A 87 -7.28 10.56 -12.09
N GLN A 88 -6.55 11.17 -11.18
CA GLN A 88 -5.10 11.06 -10.99
C GLN A 88 -4.82 10.97 -9.48
N LEU A 89 -5.27 9.88 -8.88
CA LEU A 89 -5.13 9.61 -7.46
C LEU A 89 -3.95 8.69 -7.16
N MET A 90 -3.46 8.68 -5.93
CA MET A 90 -2.49 7.73 -5.43
C MET A 90 -2.91 7.32 -4.03
N VAL A 91 -2.87 6.02 -3.74
CA VAL A 91 -3.03 5.52 -2.38
C VAL A 91 -1.74 5.85 -1.64
N SER A 92 -1.83 6.75 -0.66
CA SER A 92 -0.69 7.25 0.10
C SER A 92 -0.45 6.49 1.40
N ASN A 93 -1.49 5.83 1.92
CA ASN A 93 -1.43 5.06 3.15
C ASN A 93 -2.62 4.08 3.23
N VAL A 94 -2.46 3.03 4.03
CA VAL A 94 -3.52 2.06 4.34
C VAL A 94 -3.59 1.88 5.85
N ARG A 95 -4.79 1.97 6.40
CA ARG A 95 -5.04 1.83 7.84
C ARG A 95 -6.10 0.77 8.09
N VAL A 96 -5.92 0.01 9.15
CA VAL A 96 -6.86 -1.01 9.61
C VAL A 96 -7.22 -0.73 11.07
N GLY A 97 -8.49 -0.87 11.42
CA GLY A 97 -8.97 -0.73 12.80
C GLY A 97 -10.13 -1.67 13.07
N SER A 98 -10.14 -2.25 14.27
CA SER A 98 -11.27 -3.02 14.78
C SER A 98 -11.97 -2.18 15.84
N HIS A 99 -13.28 -2.00 15.67
CA HIS A 99 -14.14 -1.18 16.51
C HIS A 99 -15.36 -2.01 16.95
N GLU A 100 -16.13 -1.52 17.91
CA GLU A 100 -17.38 -2.20 18.30
C GLU A 100 -18.34 -2.25 17.09
N GLY A 101 -18.62 -3.46 16.58
CA GLY A 101 -19.58 -3.68 15.50
C GLY A 101 -19.03 -3.54 14.08
N VAL A 102 -17.76 -3.15 13.89
CA VAL A 102 -17.17 -3.01 12.55
C VAL A 102 -15.65 -3.13 12.58
N ASP A 103 -15.10 -3.89 11.62
CA ASP A 103 -13.70 -3.77 11.22
C ASP A 103 -13.61 -2.87 9.98
N ARG A 104 -12.65 -1.96 9.95
CA ARG A 104 -12.54 -0.93 8.92
C ARG A 104 -11.15 -0.91 8.30
N VAL A 105 -11.13 -0.91 6.97
CA VAL A 105 -9.95 -0.59 6.16
C VAL A 105 -10.13 0.79 5.55
N VAL A 106 -9.11 1.63 5.63
CA VAL A 106 -9.09 2.97 5.03
C VAL A 106 -7.88 3.12 4.13
N PHE A 107 -8.13 3.39 2.86
CA PHE A 107 -7.12 3.81 1.89
C PHE A 107 -7.13 5.33 1.85
N ASP A 108 -6.04 5.96 2.28
CA ASP A 108 -5.88 7.42 2.19
C ASP A 108 -5.43 7.79 0.77
N LEU A 109 -6.18 8.67 0.10
CA LEU A 109 -5.97 9.04 -1.29
C LEU A 109 -5.46 10.48 -1.40
N VAL A 110 -4.49 10.69 -2.27
CA VAL A 110 -3.99 12.02 -2.63
C VAL A 110 -4.02 12.21 -4.14
N GLY A 111 -4.24 13.43 -4.60
CA GLY A 111 -4.35 13.75 -6.04
C GLY A 111 -5.67 14.42 -6.37
N GLU A 112 -6.11 14.27 -7.62
CA GLU A 112 -7.32 14.91 -8.14
C GLU A 112 -8.28 13.90 -8.79
N GLY A 113 -9.57 14.19 -8.73
CA GLY A 113 -10.64 13.35 -9.25
C GLY A 113 -11.30 12.47 -8.18
N GLU A 114 -12.10 11.50 -8.61
CA GLU A 114 -12.79 10.56 -7.72
C GLU A 114 -12.32 9.12 -8.00
N PRO A 115 -12.18 8.26 -6.97
CA PRO A 115 -11.83 6.88 -7.17
C PRO A 115 -13.02 6.12 -7.76
N GLY A 116 -12.73 5.17 -8.64
CA GLY A 116 -13.61 4.03 -8.87
C GLY A 116 -13.10 2.80 -8.16
N TRP A 117 -13.83 1.70 -8.28
CA TRP A 117 -13.36 0.41 -7.78
C TRP A 117 -14.01 -0.78 -8.49
N PHE A 118 -13.32 -1.90 -8.38
CA PHE A 118 -13.82 -3.23 -8.66
C PHE A 118 -13.33 -4.18 -7.56
N ILE A 119 -14.26 -4.67 -6.75
CA ILE A 119 -13.96 -5.41 -5.52
C ILE A 119 -14.78 -6.69 -5.51
N ASP A 120 -14.10 -7.82 -5.37
CA ASP A 120 -14.73 -9.13 -5.33
C ASP A 120 -13.93 -10.10 -4.48
N TYR A 121 -14.60 -11.16 -4.02
CA TYR A 121 -13.96 -12.26 -3.31
C TYR A 121 -13.17 -13.15 -4.28
N THR A 122 -12.03 -13.68 -3.81
CA THR A 122 -11.24 -14.66 -4.54
C THR A 122 -10.37 -15.49 -3.60
N ASP A 123 -10.16 -16.76 -3.96
CA ASP A 123 -9.24 -17.66 -3.25
C ASP A 123 -7.89 -17.79 -3.98
N SER A 124 -7.71 -17.05 -5.08
CA SER A 124 -6.49 -17.12 -5.91
C SER A 124 -6.18 -15.77 -6.53
N PRO A 125 -5.89 -14.73 -5.70
CA PRO A 125 -5.52 -13.43 -6.20
C PRO A 125 -4.22 -13.52 -6.99
N ALA A 126 -4.17 -12.81 -8.12
CA ALA A 126 -2.99 -12.73 -8.95
C ALA A 126 -2.70 -11.26 -9.28
N GLN A 127 -1.43 -10.92 -9.34
CA GLN A 127 -0.96 -9.57 -9.65
C GLN A 127 -1.34 -9.20 -11.08
N GLN A 128 -1.87 -8.00 -11.24
CA GLN A 128 -2.18 -7.44 -12.55
C GLN A 128 -0.95 -7.39 -13.47
N GLY A 129 -1.17 -7.59 -14.77
CA GLY A 129 -0.12 -7.62 -15.79
C GLY A 129 0.71 -8.92 -15.79
N SER A 130 1.30 -9.31 -14.66
CA SER A 130 2.18 -10.48 -14.57
C SER A 130 1.42 -11.81 -14.42
N GLY A 131 0.26 -11.80 -13.76
CA GLY A 131 -0.49 -13.00 -13.39
C GLY A 131 0.17 -13.84 -12.29
N THR A 132 1.20 -13.32 -11.62
CA THR A 132 1.86 -13.99 -10.50
C THR A 132 0.90 -14.09 -9.31
N ALA A 133 0.82 -15.26 -8.67
CA ALA A 133 -0.02 -15.43 -7.49
C ALA A 133 0.43 -14.48 -6.36
N ILE A 134 -0.54 -13.89 -5.67
CA ILE A 134 -0.31 -13.06 -4.49
C ILE A 134 -0.59 -13.93 -3.26
N GLU A 135 0.44 -14.15 -2.45
CA GLU A 135 0.29 -14.87 -1.19
C GLU A 135 -0.44 -13.99 -0.17
N PHE A 136 -1.39 -14.57 0.57
CA PHE A 136 -2.11 -13.88 1.63
C PHE A 136 -2.42 -14.81 2.81
N GLU A 137 -2.59 -14.24 4.00
CA GLU A 137 -3.04 -14.95 5.19
C GLU A 137 -4.58 -14.89 5.30
N GLY A 138 -5.20 -15.95 5.83
CA GLY A 138 -6.66 -16.04 5.98
C GLY A 138 -7.27 -17.15 5.12
N ASP A 139 -8.56 -17.38 5.31
CA ASP A 139 -9.29 -18.47 4.63
C ASP A 139 -9.84 -18.03 3.28
N THR A 140 -10.02 -16.72 3.07
CA THR A 140 -10.41 -16.12 1.78
C THR A 140 -9.82 -14.71 1.66
N ALA A 141 -9.87 -14.14 0.46
CA ALA A 141 -9.43 -12.77 0.22
C ALA A 141 -10.48 -11.92 -0.50
N LEU A 142 -10.48 -10.63 -0.18
CA LEU A 142 -11.13 -9.60 -0.97
C LEU A 142 -10.08 -8.94 -1.88
N ASN A 143 -10.21 -9.09 -3.19
CA ASN A 143 -9.33 -8.46 -4.17
C ASN A 143 -9.85 -7.05 -4.50
N VAL A 144 -9.17 -6.04 -3.98
CA VAL A 144 -9.55 -4.63 -4.07
C VAL A 144 -8.78 -3.97 -5.20
N ASN A 145 -9.49 -3.54 -6.23
CA ASN A 145 -8.90 -2.76 -7.32
C ASN A 145 -9.46 -1.35 -7.25
N ILE A 146 -8.61 -0.36 -7.00
CA ILE A 146 -8.97 1.06 -6.92
C ILE A 146 -8.64 1.72 -8.27
N ASP A 147 -9.67 2.12 -9.00
CA ASP A 147 -9.57 2.74 -10.32
C ASP A 147 -9.32 4.26 -10.24
N GLY A 148 -8.71 4.82 -11.28
CA GLY A 148 -8.42 6.25 -11.35
C GLY A 148 -7.15 6.65 -10.59
N THR A 149 -6.26 5.68 -10.37
CA THR A 149 -4.97 5.89 -9.71
C THR A 149 -3.85 6.06 -10.72
N ALA A 150 -2.75 6.69 -10.32
CA ALA A 150 -1.56 6.94 -11.11
C ALA A 150 -0.33 6.43 -10.35
N TYR A 151 0.79 6.26 -11.06
CA TYR A 151 2.05 5.97 -10.39
C TYR A 151 2.54 7.21 -9.62
N PRO A 152 3.23 7.03 -8.47
CA PRO A 152 3.72 8.15 -7.68
C PRO A 152 4.53 9.18 -8.48
N PHE A 153 5.40 8.72 -9.38
CA PHE A 153 6.25 9.59 -10.20
C PHE A 153 5.44 10.45 -11.20
N GLU A 154 4.27 10.00 -11.64
CA GLU A 154 3.38 10.79 -12.51
C GLU A 154 2.78 11.98 -11.77
N LEU A 155 2.66 11.87 -10.44
CA LEU A 155 2.16 12.93 -9.55
C LEU A 155 3.27 13.74 -8.88
N GLY A 156 4.53 13.49 -9.24
CA GLY A 156 5.69 14.09 -8.59
C GLY A 156 5.82 13.72 -7.10
N LYS A 157 5.37 12.53 -6.71
CA LYS A 157 5.40 12.00 -5.34
C LYS A 157 6.34 10.82 -5.21
N GLU A 158 6.82 10.61 -4.00
CA GLU A 158 7.58 9.41 -3.62
C GLU A 158 6.64 8.20 -3.52
N ASP A 159 7.21 7.01 -3.74
CA ASP A 159 6.49 5.77 -3.51
C ASP A 159 6.24 5.60 -2.01
N PRO A 160 4.98 5.38 -1.57
CA PRO A 160 4.67 5.19 -0.16
C PRO A 160 5.18 3.86 0.43
N ASP A 161 5.66 2.92 -0.39
CA ASP A 161 6.19 1.61 0.03
C ASP A 161 5.26 0.88 1.03
N ILE A 162 3.96 0.82 0.68
CA ILE A 162 2.90 0.29 1.57
C ILE A 162 3.16 -1.16 1.99
N GLY A 163 3.71 -1.98 1.08
CA GLY A 163 4.05 -3.38 1.35
C GLY A 163 2.87 -4.21 1.89
N THR A 164 3.09 -4.87 3.03
CA THR A 164 2.07 -5.60 3.78
C THR A 164 1.70 -4.84 5.05
N VAL A 165 0.42 -4.72 5.32
CA VAL A 165 -0.14 -4.08 6.51
C VAL A 165 -0.80 -5.13 7.39
N ASP A 166 -0.45 -5.15 8.67
CA ASP A 166 -1.06 -6.05 9.67
C ASP A 166 -2.57 -5.81 9.78
N GLY A 167 -3.34 -6.88 9.92
CA GLY A 167 -4.79 -6.81 10.08
C GLY A 167 -5.26 -6.55 11.52
N ALA A 168 -6.57 -6.46 11.68
CA ALA A 168 -7.25 -6.38 12.97
C ALA A 168 -8.65 -7.01 12.88
N GLY A 169 -9.10 -7.64 13.97
CA GLY A 169 -10.41 -8.29 14.03
C GLY A 169 -10.52 -9.45 13.04
N SER A 170 -11.48 -9.37 12.13
CA SER A 170 -11.72 -10.35 11.06
C SER A 170 -10.75 -10.25 9.87
N ILE A 171 -9.96 -9.17 9.81
CA ILE A 171 -8.95 -8.93 8.78
C ILE A 171 -7.61 -9.48 9.28
N THR A 172 -6.98 -10.35 8.50
CA THR A 172 -5.68 -10.95 8.84
C THR A 172 -4.52 -10.05 8.44
N GLN A 173 -4.53 -9.57 7.19
CA GLN A 173 -3.54 -8.64 6.65
C GLN A 173 -4.06 -7.98 5.36
N ILE A 174 -3.32 -6.96 4.89
CA ILE A 174 -3.53 -6.34 3.58
C ILE A 174 -2.22 -6.33 2.82
N VAL A 175 -2.20 -6.88 1.61
CA VAL A 175 -1.03 -6.90 0.74
C VAL A 175 -1.22 -5.90 -0.39
N SER A 176 -0.31 -4.93 -0.55
CA SER A 176 -0.25 -4.07 -1.73
C SER A 176 0.39 -4.82 -2.90
N ALA A 177 -0.31 -4.90 -4.03
CA ALA A 177 0.18 -5.54 -5.25
C ALA A 177 0.67 -4.53 -6.30
N GLY A 178 0.70 -3.24 -5.95
CA GLY A 178 1.16 -2.14 -6.78
C GLY A 178 0.08 -1.54 -7.68
N THR A 179 0.53 -0.59 -8.51
CA THR A 179 -0.32 0.10 -9.49
C THR A 179 -0.01 -0.40 -10.90
N PHE A 180 -1.04 -0.67 -11.70
CA PHE A 180 -0.93 -1.03 -13.11
C PHE A 180 -2.13 -0.50 -13.89
N GLU A 181 -1.90 0.04 -15.10
CA GLU A 181 -2.96 0.52 -16.01
C GLU A 181 -4.03 1.41 -15.36
N GLY A 182 -3.61 2.32 -14.47
CA GLY A 182 -4.52 3.28 -13.82
C GLY A 182 -5.24 2.74 -12.58
N ARG A 183 -4.78 1.61 -12.04
CA ARG A 183 -5.43 0.87 -10.96
C ARG A 183 -4.43 0.41 -9.91
N SER A 184 -4.74 0.67 -8.65
CA SER A 184 -3.97 0.18 -7.51
C SER A 184 -4.64 -1.07 -6.96
N GLN A 185 -3.90 -2.18 -6.88
CA GLN A 185 -4.41 -3.47 -6.42
C GLN A 185 -3.98 -3.74 -4.99
N PHE A 186 -4.93 -4.18 -4.16
CA PHE A 186 -4.71 -4.65 -2.81
C PHE A 186 -5.44 -5.97 -2.58
N VAL A 187 -4.88 -6.84 -1.75
CA VAL A 187 -5.51 -8.09 -1.32
C VAL A 187 -5.73 -8.02 0.18
N ILE A 188 -6.99 -8.02 0.60
CA ILE A 188 -7.36 -8.06 2.02
C ILE A 188 -7.61 -9.52 2.38
N GLY A 189 -6.76 -10.09 3.22
CA GLY A 189 -6.96 -11.40 3.80
C GLY A 189 -8.02 -11.36 4.90
N LEU A 190 -8.88 -12.37 4.95
CA LEU A 190 -10.01 -12.45 5.88
C LEU A 190 -10.08 -13.84 6.53
N ASN A 191 -10.47 -13.88 7.80
CA ASN A 191 -10.71 -15.13 8.52
C ASN A 191 -11.87 -15.93 7.93
N GLU A 192 -12.87 -15.25 7.36
CA GLU A 192 -13.99 -15.87 6.63
C GLU A 192 -14.64 -14.85 5.69
N GLN A 193 -15.46 -15.34 4.76
CA GLN A 193 -16.26 -14.47 3.90
C GLN A 193 -17.38 -13.80 4.73
N GLN A 194 -17.47 -12.47 4.65
CA GLN A 194 -18.45 -11.69 5.41
C GLN A 194 -19.01 -10.51 4.59
N PRO A 195 -20.15 -9.92 4.99
CA PRO A 195 -20.66 -8.71 4.34
C PRO A 195 -19.65 -7.56 4.42
N TYR A 196 -19.51 -6.80 3.34
CA TYR A 196 -18.72 -5.58 3.34
C TYR A 196 -19.47 -4.43 2.67
N SER A 197 -19.07 -3.19 2.96
CA SER A 197 -19.54 -1.97 2.29
C SER A 197 -18.36 -1.10 1.87
N VAL A 198 -18.54 -0.24 0.87
CA VAL A 198 -17.49 0.64 0.33
C VAL A 198 -18.05 2.04 0.29
N GLN A 199 -17.32 3.01 0.85
CA GLN A 199 -17.72 4.41 0.87
C GLN A 199 -16.52 5.33 0.63
N VAL A 200 -16.79 6.48 0.02
CA VAL A 200 -15.79 7.54 -0.16
C VAL A 200 -16.05 8.63 0.87
N LEU A 201 -15.01 9.04 1.59
CA LEU A 201 -15.02 10.22 2.43
C LEU A 201 -14.16 11.30 1.79
N GLN A 202 -14.58 12.56 1.94
CA GLN A 202 -13.85 13.73 1.49
C GLN A 202 -13.18 14.43 2.67
N ASP A 203 -12.17 15.25 2.38
CA ASP A 203 -11.50 16.15 3.33
C ASP A 203 -11.03 15.48 4.65
N PRO A 204 -10.04 14.55 4.63
CA PRO A 204 -9.25 14.10 3.48
C PRO A 204 -9.91 12.97 2.68
N HIS A 205 -9.51 12.85 1.41
CA HIS A 205 -10.05 11.86 0.46
C HIS A 205 -9.66 10.44 0.86
N ARG A 206 -10.66 9.59 1.06
CA ARG A 206 -10.48 8.23 1.57
C ARG A 206 -11.45 7.28 0.91
N LEU A 207 -10.96 6.11 0.51
CA LEU A 207 -11.81 4.96 0.22
C LEU A 207 -11.87 4.10 1.48
N VAL A 208 -13.06 3.87 2.00
CA VAL A 208 -13.31 3.11 3.23
C VAL A 208 -14.02 1.82 2.89
N ILE A 209 -13.51 0.70 3.41
CA ILE A 209 -14.17 -0.60 3.36
C ILE A 209 -14.51 -1.01 4.78
N ASP A 210 -15.80 -1.21 5.04
CA ASP A 210 -16.31 -1.65 6.33
C ASP A 210 -16.75 -3.11 6.25
N PHE A 211 -16.41 -3.87 7.29
CA PHE A 211 -16.83 -5.25 7.55
C PHE A 211 -17.62 -5.26 8.87
N PRO A 212 -18.97 -5.18 8.82
CA PRO A 212 -19.77 -5.20 10.04
C PRO A 212 -19.66 -6.53 10.78
N GLN A 213 -19.49 -6.44 12.09
CA GLN A 213 -19.49 -7.59 12.98
C GLN A 213 -20.94 -7.94 13.35
N GLY A 214 -21.28 -9.23 13.33
CA GLY A 214 -22.63 -9.76 13.61
C GLY A 214 -22.99 -9.85 15.08
#